data_AF-A0A5J5VJB4-F1
#
_entry.id   AF-A0A5J5VJB4-F1
#
_cell.length_a   1.000
_cell.length_b   1.000
_cell.length_c   1.000
_cell.angle_alpha   90.00
_cell.angle_beta   90.00
_cell.angle_gamma   90.00
#
_symmetry.space_group_name_H-M   'P 1'
#
loop_
_entity.id
_entity.type
_entity.pdbx_description
1 polymer ?
#
loop_
_entity_poly.entity_id
_entity_poly.type
_entity_poly.pdbx_seq_one_letter_code
_entity_poly.pdbx_strand_id
1 'polypeptide(L)'
;MSCYNSDAGCNISLQSLDLFPSLKTLYLYGFSFNDSYSQTKLDGLSNLEDLHITCYSTTDCNFRLQSLDLFPSLKTLSLKGFSVNDSHSQISNLSKLEDLRISCYSTDSDCNFWLQSLDLFPSFKILFLDEINFNDSRSQTNSLNNLEDMYISCKSGGTTKIKLWLNL
;
A
#
# COMPACT_ATOMS: atom_id res chain seq x y z
N MET A 1 -1.23 -12.67 12.05
CA MET A 1 -2.48 -12.66 12.80
C MET A 1 -3.65 -12.70 11.84
N SER A 2 -4.71 -13.43 12.16
CA SER A 2 -5.90 -13.56 11.31
C SER A 2 -7.16 -13.22 12.07
N CYS A 3 -8.10 -12.55 11.40
CA CYS A 3 -9.44 -12.25 11.87
C CYS A 3 -10.45 -12.59 10.78
N TYR A 4 -11.56 -13.19 11.17
CA TYR A 4 -12.60 -13.66 10.25
C TYR A 4 -13.97 -13.03 10.57
N ASN A 5 -13.99 -11.78 11.02
CA ASN A 5 -15.23 -11.05 11.23
C ASN A 5 -15.59 -10.28 9.95
N SER A 6 -16.64 -10.73 9.25
CA SER A 6 -17.00 -10.27 7.90
C SER A 6 -17.58 -8.86 7.86
N ASP A 7 -18.16 -8.38 8.96
CA ASP A 7 -19.07 -7.23 8.89
C ASP A 7 -18.43 -5.92 9.41
N ALA A 8 -17.39 -6.01 10.23
CA ALA A 8 -16.76 -4.81 10.83
C ALA A 8 -15.23 -4.73 10.65
N GLY A 9 -14.60 -5.80 10.13
CA GLY A 9 -13.15 -5.96 10.17
C GLY A 9 -12.61 -6.05 11.61
N CYS A 10 -11.43 -6.64 11.80
CA CYS A 10 -10.72 -6.46 13.07
C CYS A 10 -9.84 -5.21 13.00
N ASN A 11 -9.86 -4.42 14.07
CA ASN A 11 -8.88 -3.37 14.29
C ASN A 11 -7.73 -3.94 15.15
N ILE A 12 -6.49 -3.69 14.73
CA ILE A 12 -5.31 -3.97 15.55
C ILE A 12 -4.80 -2.64 16.11
N SER A 13 -4.55 -2.59 17.42
CA SER A 13 -3.76 -1.50 17.99
C SER A 13 -2.30 -1.72 17.65
N LEU A 14 -1.71 -0.86 16.82
CA LEU A 14 -0.32 -0.99 16.39
C LEU A 14 0.67 -0.86 17.56
N GLN A 15 0.29 -0.19 18.65
CA GLN A 15 1.09 -0.10 19.88
C GLN A 15 1.36 -1.48 20.50
N SER A 16 0.47 -2.45 20.30
CA SER A 16 0.71 -3.83 20.78
C SER A 16 1.91 -4.49 20.08
N LEU A 17 2.30 -3.99 18.91
CA LEU A 17 3.44 -4.50 18.16
C LEU A 17 4.78 -3.97 18.69
N ASP A 18 4.77 -2.94 19.55
CA ASP A 18 6.00 -2.45 20.21
C ASP A 18 6.67 -3.50 21.11
N LEU A 19 5.92 -4.54 21.49
CA LEU A 19 6.44 -5.69 22.24
C LEU A 19 7.37 -6.60 21.41
N PHE A 20 7.43 -6.41 20.10
CA PHE A 20 8.21 -7.24 19.18
C PHE A 20 9.24 -6.43 18.38
N PRO A 21 10.24 -5.79 19.03
CA PRO A 21 11.16 -4.87 18.37
C PRO A 21 12.06 -5.54 17.32
N SER A 22 12.16 -6.87 17.31
CA SER A 22 12.93 -7.64 16.32
C SER A 22 12.07 -8.18 15.18
N LEU A 23 10.79 -7.83 15.12
CA LEU A 23 9.87 -8.30 14.10
C LEU A 23 10.29 -7.76 12.72
N LYS A 24 10.60 -8.67 11.80
CA LYS A 24 10.94 -8.34 10.40
C LYS A 24 9.78 -8.51 9.45
N THR A 25 8.87 -9.42 9.75
CA THR A 25 7.79 -9.79 8.85
C THR A 25 6.48 -9.81 9.62
N LEU A 26 5.46 -9.15 9.09
CA LEU A 26 4.13 -9.06 9.69
C LEU A 26 3.06 -9.41 8.66
N TYR A 27 2.25 -10.41 9.00
CA TYR A 27 1.06 -10.80 8.24
C TYR A 27 -0.19 -10.47 9.03
N LEU A 28 -1.11 -9.69 8.44
CA LEU A 28 -2.39 -9.29 9.02
C LEU A 28 -3.52 -9.64 8.05
N TYR A 29 -4.25 -10.71 8.33
CA TYR A 29 -5.39 -11.15 7.51
C TYR A 29 -6.72 -10.78 8.17
N GLY A 30 -7.60 -10.11 7.45
CA GLY A 30 -8.90 -9.63 7.94
C GLY A 30 -8.83 -8.42 8.85
N PHE A 31 -7.76 -7.63 8.75
CA PHE A 31 -7.59 -6.39 9.52
C PHE A 31 -7.80 -5.16 8.64
N SER A 32 -8.42 -4.14 9.21
CA SER A 32 -8.45 -2.78 8.66
C SER A 32 -7.45 -1.89 9.39
N PHE A 33 -6.87 -0.94 8.67
CA PHE A 33 -6.06 0.14 9.24
C PHE A 33 -6.95 1.36 9.41
N ASN A 34 -7.67 1.44 10.52
CA ASN A 34 -8.44 2.63 10.85
C ASN A 34 -7.54 3.63 11.59
N ASP A 35 -6.61 4.21 10.84
CA ASP A 35 -5.57 5.07 11.41
C ASP A 35 -6.13 6.48 11.64
N SER A 36 -6.76 6.69 12.80
CA SER A 36 -6.98 8.06 13.30
C SER A 36 -5.62 8.58 13.78
N TYR A 37 -4.84 9.19 12.88
CA TYR A 37 -3.49 9.75 13.09
C TYR A 37 -3.10 9.93 14.57
N SER A 38 -2.59 8.87 15.17
CA SER A 38 -1.85 9.01 16.41
C SER A 38 -0.40 9.05 15.99
N GLN A 39 0.20 10.24 16.01
CA GLN A 39 1.63 10.50 15.78
C GLN A 39 2.53 9.84 16.85
N THR A 40 2.10 8.70 17.42
CA THR A 40 2.95 7.91 18.31
C THR A 40 3.91 7.13 17.44
N LYS A 41 5.19 7.50 17.55
CA LYS A 41 6.30 6.75 16.99
C LYS A 41 6.24 5.31 17.50
N LEU A 42 6.04 4.35 16.60
CA LEU A 42 6.00 2.92 16.94
C LEU A 42 7.41 2.34 16.80
N ASP A 43 8.23 2.57 17.83
CA ASP A 43 9.64 2.20 17.81
C ASP A 43 9.86 0.69 17.55
N GLY A 44 8.91 -0.18 17.95
CA GLY A 44 9.03 -1.62 17.72
C GLY A 44 8.82 -2.06 16.27
N LEU A 45 8.32 -1.20 15.40
CA LEU A 45 8.12 -1.50 13.97
C LEU A 45 9.25 -0.99 13.07
N SER A 46 10.27 -0.38 13.67
CA SER A 46 11.42 0.20 12.94
C SER A 46 12.27 -0.83 12.17
N ASN A 47 12.23 -2.11 12.57
CA ASN A 47 12.94 -3.22 11.93
C ASN A 47 12.08 -4.02 10.95
N LEU A 48 10.82 -3.64 10.75
CA LEU A 48 9.92 -4.35 9.85
C LEU A 48 10.39 -4.17 8.40
N GLU A 49 10.63 -5.28 7.72
CA GLU A 49 11.08 -5.35 6.32
C GLU A 49 9.93 -5.78 5.40
N ASP A 50 9.01 -6.63 5.88
CA ASP A 50 7.90 -7.17 5.09
C ASP A 50 6.55 -6.99 5.79
N LEU A 51 5.61 -6.32 5.12
CA LEU A 51 4.25 -6.08 5.61
C LEU A 51 3.23 -6.59 4.61
N HIS A 52 2.43 -7.56 5.05
CA HIS A 52 1.34 -8.13 4.27
C HIS A 52 0.02 -7.94 5.01
N ILE A 53 -0.90 -7.21 4.40
CA ILE A 53 -2.21 -6.90 4.98
C ILE A 53 -3.28 -7.29 3.99
N THR A 54 -4.26 -8.06 4.46
CA THR A 54 -5.47 -8.38 3.72
C THR A 54 -6.67 -7.88 4.50
N CYS A 55 -7.52 -7.11 3.85
CA CYS A 55 -8.81 -6.69 4.39
C CYS A 55 -9.92 -7.49 3.71
N TYR A 56 -10.86 -7.99 4.51
CA TYR A 56 -12.03 -8.73 4.04
C TYR A 56 -13.34 -7.95 4.22
N SER A 57 -13.27 -6.76 4.85
CA SER A 57 -14.44 -5.89 5.04
C SER A 57 -14.85 -5.24 3.72
N THR A 58 -16.12 -4.89 3.58
CA THR A 58 -16.64 -4.15 2.42
C THR A 58 -16.68 -2.63 2.66
N THR A 59 -16.60 -2.16 3.91
CA THR A 59 -16.82 -0.74 4.26
C THR A 59 -15.61 -0.02 4.83
N ASP A 60 -14.60 -0.73 5.35
CA ASP A 60 -13.53 -0.12 6.16
C ASP A 60 -12.11 -0.52 5.74
N CYS A 61 -11.88 -0.74 4.46
CA CYS A 61 -10.56 -1.15 3.93
C CYS A 61 -9.84 0.01 3.23
N ASN A 62 -9.46 1.04 3.98
CA ASN A 62 -8.67 2.16 3.47
C ASN A 62 -7.25 2.10 4.01
N PHE A 63 -6.25 2.26 3.14
CA PHE A 63 -4.85 2.38 3.53
C PHE A 63 -4.32 3.73 3.07
N ARG A 64 -3.73 4.49 4.01
CA ARG A 64 -3.07 5.75 3.71
C ARG A 64 -1.58 5.49 3.54
N LEU A 65 -1.01 5.89 2.39
CA LEU A 65 0.42 5.70 2.14
C LEU A 65 1.31 6.42 3.16
N GLN A 66 0.83 7.49 3.80
CA GLN A 66 1.53 8.17 4.90
C GLN A 66 1.79 7.25 6.12
N SER A 67 0.96 6.23 6.35
CA SER A 67 1.21 5.25 7.43
C SER A 67 2.51 4.46 7.21
N LEU A 68 3.13 4.55 6.03
CA LEU A 68 4.43 3.93 5.77
C LEU A 68 5.60 4.63 6.46
N ASP A 69 5.44 5.87 6.93
CA ASP A 69 6.42 6.54 7.79
C ASP A 69 6.66 5.78 9.11
N LEU A 70 5.73 4.90 9.50
CA LEU A 70 5.87 4.01 10.67
C LEU A 70 6.86 2.85 10.43
N PHE A 71 7.23 2.58 9.16
CA PHE A 71 8.02 1.42 8.76
C PHE A 71 9.28 1.84 7.97
N PRO A 72 10.26 2.52 8.59
CA PRO A 72 11.43 3.08 7.91
C PRO A 72 12.41 2.03 7.32
N SER A 73 12.19 0.75 7.59
CA SER A 73 12.99 -0.36 7.04
C SER A 73 12.23 -1.20 6.01
N LEU A 74 11.00 -0.82 5.67
CA LEU A 74 10.13 -1.63 4.83
C LEU A 74 10.69 -1.77 3.41
N LYS A 75 10.74 -3.02 2.94
CA LYS A 75 11.18 -3.42 1.59
C LYS A 75 10.02 -3.99 0.78
N THR A 76 9.11 -4.69 1.43
CA THR A 76 7.96 -5.34 0.80
C THR A 76 6.67 -4.84 1.43
N LEU A 77 5.74 -4.36 0.60
CA LEU A 77 4.38 -4.02 1.00
C LEU A 77 3.37 -4.77 0.13
N SER A 78 2.50 -5.55 0.77
CA SER A 78 1.39 -6.21 0.10
C SER A 78 0.07 -5.80 0.75
N LEU A 79 -0.79 -5.14 0.00
CA LEU A 79 -2.12 -4.71 0.39
C LEU A 79 -3.16 -5.42 -0.47
N LYS A 80 -3.99 -6.24 0.16
CA LYS A 80 -5.05 -7.00 -0.52
C LYS A 80 -6.42 -6.56 0.01
N GLY A 81 -7.32 -6.18 -0.89
CA GLY A 81 -8.66 -5.71 -0.55
C GLY A 81 -8.72 -4.28 -0.02
N PHE A 82 -7.69 -3.46 -0.26
CA PHE A 82 -7.65 -2.06 0.20
C PHE A 82 -7.88 -1.06 -0.94
N SER A 83 -8.60 0.02 -0.63
CA SER A 83 -8.49 1.29 -1.33
C SER A 83 -7.25 2.05 -0.82
N VAL A 84 -6.46 2.61 -1.74
CA VAL A 84 -5.26 3.39 -1.41
C VAL A 84 -5.52 4.84 -1.79
N ASN A 85 -5.96 5.66 -0.84
CA ASN A 85 -6.15 7.08 -1.10
C ASN A 85 -4.84 7.83 -0.86
N ASP A 86 -4.19 8.25 -1.94
CA ASP A 86 -3.03 9.13 -1.87
C ASP A 86 -3.43 10.59 -2.08
N SER A 87 -3.33 11.39 -1.01
CA SER A 87 -3.16 12.83 -1.16
C SER A 87 -1.66 13.09 -1.14
N HIS A 88 -1.09 13.49 -2.29
CA HIS A 88 0.34 13.76 -2.57
C HIS A 88 1.12 14.60 -1.54
N SER A 89 0.47 15.14 -0.52
CA SER A 89 1.10 15.83 0.58
C SER A 89 1.54 14.83 1.66
N GLN A 90 2.85 14.74 1.92
CA GLN A 90 3.45 14.29 3.20
C GLN A 90 3.83 12.81 3.39
N ILE A 91 4.35 12.10 2.39
CA ILE A 91 5.08 10.84 2.66
C ILE A 91 6.57 11.14 2.70
N SER A 92 7.24 10.77 3.79
CA SER A 92 8.69 10.94 3.90
C SER A 92 9.41 9.73 3.30
N ASN A 93 9.80 9.87 2.02
CA ASN A 93 10.76 9.04 1.28
C ASN A 93 10.96 7.58 1.77
N LEU A 94 10.18 6.64 1.24
CA LEU A 94 10.38 5.20 1.47
C LEU A 94 11.51 4.68 0.58
N SER A 95 12.72 5.15 0.86
CA SER A 95 13.91 4.88 0.05
C SER A 95 14.31 3.40 -0.01
N LYS A 96 13.70 2.52 0.80
CA LYS A 96 14.01 1.09 0.83
C LYS A 96 12.92 0.20 0.24
N LEU A 97 11.76 0.74 -0.15
CA LEU A 97 10.68 -0.08 -0.68
C LEU A 97 11.06 -0.59 -2.08
N GLU A 98 11.10 -1.91 -2.24
CA GLU A 98 11.52 -2.59 -3.47
C GLU A 98 10.35 -3.34 -4.15
N ASP A 99 9.38 -3.85 -3.38
CA ASP A 99 8.23 -4.62 -3.88
C ASP A 99 6.91 -4.05 -3.30
N LEU A 100 6.02 -3.58 -4.18
CA LEU A 100 4.69 -3.07 -3.83
C LEU A 100 3.65 -3.85 -4.62
N ARG A 101 2.76 -4.50 -3.86
CA ARG A 101 1.64 -5.25 -4.39
C ARG A 101 0.36 -4.70 -3.83
N ILE A 102 -0.49 -4.15 -4.68
CA ILE A 102 -1.81 -3.68 -4.32
C ILE A 102 -2.82 -4.42 -5.20
N SER A 103 -3.77 -5.09 -4.57
CA SER A 103 -4.89 -5.71 -5.27
C SER A 103 -6.19 -5.29 -4.60
N CYS A 104 -7.11 -4.73 -5.37
CA CYS A 104 -8.38 -4.23 -4.85
C CYS A 104 -9.53 -5.17 -5.22
N TYR A 105 -10.26 -5.68 -4.21
CA TYR A 105 -11.47 -6.48 -4.44
C TYR A 105 -12.74 -5.78 -3.96
N SER A 106 -12.65 -4.49 -3.64
CA SER A 106 -13.80 -3.75 -3.16
C SER A 106 -14.84 -3.62 -4.28
N THR A 107 -16.11 -3.84 -3.93
CA THR A 107 -17.24 -3.59 -4.81
C THR A 107 -17.41 -2.10 -5.11
N ASP A 108 -16.91 -1.23 -4.23
CA ASP A 108 -17.03 0.21 -4.34
C ASP A 108 -15.98 0.81 -5.31
N SER A 109 -16.24 2.03 -5.77
CA SER A 109 -15.50 2.72 -6.84
C SER A 109 -14.11 3.23 -6.46
N ASP A 110 -13.70 3.07 -5.21
CA ASP A 110 -12.68 3.93 -4.60
C ASP A 110 -11.26 3.34 -4.67
N CYS A 111 -11.03 2.30 -5.47
CA CYS A 111 -9.72 1.70 -5.70
C CYS A 111 -8.82 2.59 -6.58
N ASN A 112 -8.65 3.85 -6.20
CA ASN A 112 -7.90 4.82 -6.99
C ASN A 112 -6.41 4.75 -6.67
N PHE A 113 -5.55 4.88 -7.67
CA PHE A 113 -4.12 5.01 -7.50
C PHE A 113 -3.60 6.12 -8.42
N TRP A 114 -2.66 6.92 -7.91
CA TRP A 114 -1.99 7.97 -8.68
C TRP A 114 -0.62 7.44 -9.10
N LEU A 115 -0.33 7.39 -10.40
CA LEU A 115 0.96 6.87 -10.88
C LEU A 115 2.14 7.74 -10.40
N GLN A 116 1.93 9.03 -10.16
CA GLN A 116 2.96 9.92 -9.59
C GLN A 116 3.39 9.50 -8.18
N SER A 117 2.56 8.75 -7.44
CA SER A 117 2.95 8.20 -6.12
C SER A 117 4.16 7.26 -6.21
N LEU A 118 4.40 6.67 -7.38
CA LEU A 118 5.60 5.86 -7.63
C LEU A 118 6.88 6.68 -7.57
N ASP A 119 6.80 8.02 -7.70
CA ASP A 119 7.95 8.88 -7.56
C ASP A 119 8.53 8.89 -6.12
N LEU A 120 7.77 8.39 -5.15
CA LEU A 120 8.17 8.25 -3.75
C LEU A 120 9.07 7.03 -3.49
N PHE A 121 9.23 6.13 -4.47
CA PHE A 121 9.91 4.85 -4.30
C PHE A 121 11.14 4.77 -5.23
N PRO A 122 12.28 5.38 -4.87
CA PRO A 122 13.45 5.42 -5.75
C PRO A 122 14.14 4.05 -5.93
N SER A 123 13.96 3.10 -5.01
CA SER A 123 14.59 1.76 -5.04
C SER A 123 13.69 0.67 -5.58
N PHE A 124 12.58 1.06 -6.22
CA PHE A 124 11.47 0.20 -6.54
C PHE A 124 11.77 -0.73 -7.72
N LYS A 125 11.52 -2.03 -7.54
CA LYS A 125 11.85 -3.10 -8.52
C LYS A 125 10.64 -3.86 -9.00
N ILE A 126 9.66 -4.11 -8.15
CA ILE A 126 8.50 -4.96 -8.46
C ILE A 126 7.22 -4.18 -8.21
N LEU A 127 6.44 -3.97 -9.27
CA LEU A 127 5.11 -3.37 -9.18
C LEU A 127 4.03 -4.39 -9.53
N PHE A 128 3.11 -4.61 -8.62
CA PHE A 128 1.90 -5.38 -8.89
C PHE A 128 0.67 -4.55 -8.50
N LEU A 129 -0.08 -4.10 -9.50
CA LEU A 129 -1.35 -3.39 -9.32
C LEU A 129 -2.46 -4.20 -9.98
N ASP A 130 -3.46 -4.61 -9.21
CA ASP A 130 -4.55 -5.43 -9.69
C ASP A 130 -5.91 -4.83 -9.32
N GLU A 131 -6.82 -4.79 -10.30
CA GLU A 131 -8.17 -4.21 -10.17
C GLU A 131 -8.15 -2.74 -9.69
N ILE A 132 -7.18 -1.94 -10.17
CA ILE A 132 -6.98 -0.53 -9.79
C ILE A 132 -7.59 0.44 -10.82
N ASN A 133 -8.13 1.55 -10.33
CA ASN A 133 -8.52 2.72 -11.12
C ASN A 133 -7.40 3.77 -11.09
N PHE A 134 -6.91 4.17 -12.26
CA PHE A 134 -5.91 5.25 -12.33
C PHE A 134 -6.61 6.59 -12.47
N ASN A 135 -6.42 7.47 -11.48
CA ASN A 135 -7.07 8.79 -11.43
C ASN A 135 -6.43 9.81 -12.37
N ASP A 136 -5.23 9.53 -12.87
CA ASP A 136 -4.39 10.46 -13.62
C ASP A 136 -4.11 9.94 -15.03
N SER A 137 -5.00 10.27 -15.97
CA SER A 137 -4.85 9.90 -17.39
C SER A 137 -3.62 10.50 -18.11
N ARG A 138 -2.83 11.34 -17.45
CA ARG A 138 -1.72 12.12 -18.03
C ARG A 138 -0.45 12.19 -17.18
N SER A 139 -0.37 11.44 -16.08
CA SER A 139 0.84 11.43 -15.27
C SER A 139 2.00 10.73 -15.99
N GLN A 140 3.18 11.32 -15.85
CA GLN A 140 4.46 10.68 -16.10
C GLN A 140 5.10 10.46 -14.73
N THR A 141 5.67 9.28 -14.52
CA THR A 141 6.56 8.98 -13.39
C THR A 141 7.97 8.84 -13.94
N ASN A 142 8.94 9.40 -13.24
CA ASN A 142 10.36 9.29 -13.61
C ASN A 142 11.08 8.22 -12.77
N SER A 143 10.38 7.57 -11.85
CA SER A 143 10.97 6.73 -10.81
C SER A 143 10.99 5.24 -11.13
N LEU A 144 10.57 4.84 -12.33
CA LEU A 144 10.59 3.45 -12.77
C LEU A 144 11.94 2.97 -13.31
N ASN A 145 13.02 3.74 -13.13
CA ASN A 145 14.33 3.41 -13.71
C ASN A 145 14.95 2.12 -13.17
N ASN A 146 14.52 1.68 -11.97
CA ASN A 146 15.00 0.46 -11.32
C ASN A 146 13.98 -0.68 -11.41
N LEU A 147 12.88 -0.50 -12.15
CA LEU A 147 11.82 -1.49 -12.21
C LEU A 147 12.24 -2.71 -13.04
N GLU A 148 12.16 -3.88 -12.42
CA GLU A 148 12.52 -5.17 -12.99
C GLU A 148 11.27 -5.96 -13.43
N ASP A 149 10.16 -5.84 -12.69
CA ASP A 149 8.90 -6.53 -12.98
C ASP A 149 7.70 -5.60 -12.79
N MET A 150 6.73 -5.69 -13.71
CA MET A 150 5.52 -4.89 -13.70
C MET A 150 4.30 -5.69 -14.14
N TYR A 151 3.30 -5.71 -13.26
CA TYR A 151 1.94 -6.14 -13.56
C TYR A 151 0.96 -5.02 -13.23
N ILE A 152 0.13 -4.66 -14.20
CA ILE A 152 -0.96 -3.69 -14.01
C ILE A 152 -2.24 -4.25 -14.65
N SER A 153 -3.28 -4.37 -13.85
CA SER A 153 -4.65 -4.70 -14.26
C SER A 153 -5.60 -3.62 -13.76
N CYS A 154 -6.48 -3.15 -14.66
CA CYS A 154 -7.47 -2.14 -14.35
C CYS A 154 -8.84 -2.77 -14.13
N LYS A 155 -9.63 -2.19 -13.21
CA LYS A 155 -11.02 -2.62 -12.98
C LYS A 155 -11.86 -2.48 -14.25
N SER A 156 -12.60 -3.52 -14.61
CA SER A 156 -13.37 -3.55 -15.87
C SER A 156 -14.37 -2.38 -15.92
N GLY A 157 -14.25 -1.51 -16.94
CA GLY A 157 -15.09 -0.31 -17.11
C GLY A 157 -14.38 1.02 -16.87
N GLY A 158 -13.20 1.01 -16.23
CA GLY A 158 -12.33 2.19 -16.12
C GLY A 158 -11.59 2.46 -17.43
N THR A 159 -11.95 3.52 -18.15
CA THR A 159 -11.25 3.93 -19.39
C THR A 159 -10.01 4.76 -19.07
N THR A 160 -8.98 4.16 -18.48
CA THR A 160 -7.67 4.83 -18.39
C THR A 160 -6.67 4.12 -19.29
N LYS A 161 -6.40 4.73 -20.46
CA LYS A 161 -5.27 4.33 -21.30
C LYS A 161 -4.00 4.82 -20.63
N ILE A 162 -3.36 3.97 -19.84
CA ILE A 162 -2.04 4.28 -19.28
C ILE A 162 -1.03 4.19 -20.42
N LYS A 163 -0.43 5.32 -20.81
CA LYS A 163 0.80 5.31 -21.58
C LYS A 163 1.96 5.22 -20.59
N LEU A 164 2.39 3.99 -20.32
CA LEU A 164 3.67 3.78 -19.65
C LEU A 164 4.78 4.12 -20.65
N TRP A 165 5.42 5.27 -20.46
CA TRP A 165 6.69 5.54 -21.12
C TRP A 165 7.76 4.76 -20.34
N LEU A 166 7.85 3.46 -20.60
CA LEU A 166 9.00 2.69 -20.16
C LEU A 166 10.17 3.16 -21.03
N ASN A 167 11.11 3.89 -20.43
CA ASN A 167 12.43 4.09 -21.03
C ASN A 167 13.18 2.75 -20.89
N LEU A 168 12.85 1.78 -21.75
CA LEU A 168 13.63 0.54 -21.93
C LEU A 168 14.85 0.83 -22.82
#